data_AF-A0A8F9TTH6-F1
#
_entry.id   AF-A0A8F9TTH6-F1
#
_cell.length_a   1.000
_cell.length_b   1.000
_cell.length_c   1.000
_cell.angle_alpha   90.00
_cell.angle_beta   90.00
_cell.angle_gamma   90.00
#
_symmetry.space_group_name_H-M   'P 1'
#
loop_
_entity.id
_entity.type
_entity.pdbx_description
1 polymer ?
#
loop_
_entity_poly.entity_id
_entity_poly.type
_entity_poly.pdbx_seq_one_letter_code
_entity_poly.pdbx_strand_id
1 'polypeptide(L)'
;MLLAGLFAYGYVRAATPRFVFEDTLGVAPGPNVSNINSKVFWFADEGSTYLRFEADAATFHALVPAGLPHVSDLEYANKRWQGNEAGPAWWTYTFPPDAEIHLLTTEAGQGKRFASEMTLMVYVPREHLVYYHYEGID
;
A
#
# COMPACT_ATOMS: atom_id res chain seq x y z
N MET A 1 10.53 4.76 -33.21
CA MET A 1 9.91 3.56 -32.59
C MET A 1 10.46 3.21 -31.20
N LEU A 2 11.12 4.13 -30.48
CA LEU A 2 11.62 3.91 -29.10
C LEU A 2 10.64 4.36 -28.01
N LEU A 3 9.89 5.45 -28.26
CA LEU A 3 8.91 5.99 -27.31
C LEU A 3 7.77 5.01 -27.00
N ALA A 4 7.18 4.35 -28.01
CA ALA A 4 6.10 3.39 -27.82
C ALA A 4 6.52 2.15 -26.99
N GLY A 5 7.77 1.71 -27.12
CA GLY A 5 8.31 0.60 -26.33
C GLY A 5 8.48 0.95 -24.85
N LEU A 6 8.85 2.20 -24.54
CA LEU A 6 9.00 2.69 -23.18
C LEU A 6 7.65 2.78 -22.45
N PHE A 7 6.61 3.30 -23.14
CA PHE A 7 5.24 3.33 -22.60
C PHE A 7 4.64 1.94 -22.42
N ALA A 8 4.84 1.03 -23.39
CA ALA A 8 4.38 -0.35 -23.27
C ALA A 8 5.08 -1.09 -22.12
N TYR A 9 6.38 -0.89 -21.93
CA TYR A 9 7.15 -1.48 -20.83
C TYR A 9 6.68 -0.95 -19.47
N GLY A 10 6.53 0.37 -19.34
CA GLY A 10 6.02 0.99 -18.11
C GLY A 10 4.61 0.49 -17.75
N TYR A 11 3.74 0.34 -18.75
CA TYR A 11 2.39 -0.19 -18.54
C TYR A 11 2.40 -1.67 -18.11
N VAL A 12 3.19 -2.52 -18.76
CA VAL A 12 3.30 -3.96 -18.39
C VAL A 12 3.85 -4.12 -16.97
N ARG A 13 4.82 -3.30 -16.59
CA ARG A 13 5.40 -3.30 -15.23
C ARG A 13 4.36 -2.88 -14.18
N ALA A 14 3.61 -1.80 -14.44
CA ALA A 14 2.54 -1.33 -13.55
C ALA A 14 1.32 -2.29 -13.50
N ALA A 15 1.09 -3.08 -14.55
CA ALA A 15 -0.01 -4.05 -14.62
C ALA A 15 0.34 -5.43 -14.02
N THR A 16 1.61 -5.69 -13.70
CA THR A 16 2.06 -6.97 -13.16
C THR A 16 2.26 -6.87 -11.64
N PRO A 17 1.47 -7.56 -10.81
CA PRO A 17 1.49 -7.37 -9.36
C PRO A 17 2.84 -7.59 -8.69
N ARG A 18 3.64 -8.53 -9.22
CA ARG A 18 4.99 -8.79 -8.74
C ARG A 18 5.93 -7.59 -8.88
N PHE A 19 5.86 -6.86 -10.00
CA PHE A 19 6.69 -5.69 -10.19
C PHE A 19 6.19 -4.50 -9.37
N VAL A 20 4.87 -4.37 -9.21
CA VAL A 20 4.30 -3.35 -8.30
C VAL A 20 4.78 -3.59 -6.86
N PHE A 21 4.75 -4.83 -6.39
CA PHE A 21 5.30 -5.17 -5.07
C PHE A 21 6.76 -4.73 -4.94
N GLU A 22 7.60 -5.07 -5.92
CA GLU A 22 9.02 -4.74 -5.92
C GLU A 22 9.27 -3.23 -5.96
N ASP A 23 8.50 -2.51 -6.78
CA ASP A 23 8.61 -1.06 -6.91
C ASP A 23 8.12 -0.34 -5.65
N THR A 24 7.09 -0.87 -4.97
CA THR A 24 6.53 -0.28 -3.75
C THR A 24 7.36 -0.57 -2.50
N LEU A 25 7.82 -1.80 -2.32
CA LEU A 25 8.52 -2.23 -1.10
C LEU A 25 10.05 -2.22 -1.26
N GLY A 26 10.55 -1.91 -2.45
CA GLY A 26 11.99 -1.84 -2.75
C GLY A 26 12.70 -3.20 -2.73
N VAL A 27 11.95 -4.30 -2.66
CA VAL A 27 12.46 -5.68 -2.59
C VAL A 27 11.60 -6.61 -3.44
N ALA A 28 12.23 -7.53 -4.15
CA ALA A 28 11.49 -8.56 -4.90
C ALA A 28 10.74 -9.49 -3.92
N PRO A 29 9.56 -10.01 -4.30
CA PRO A 29 8.82 -10.92 -3.43
C PRO A 29 9.61 -12.21 -3.20
N GLY A 30 9.85 -12.51 -1.93
CA GLY A 30 10.50 -13.73 -1.48
C GLY A 30 9.60 -14.96 -1.58
N PRO A 31 10.12 -16.16 -1.25
CA PRO A 31 9.36 -17.41 -1.32
C PRO A 31 8.16 -17.46 -0.36
N ASN A 32 8.18 -16.65 0.70
CA ASN A 32 7.10 -16.54 1.69
C ASN A 32 6.05 -15.48 1.30
N VAL A 33 6.14 -14.90 0.10
CA VAL A 33 5.17 -13.95 -0.44
C VAL A 33 4.41 -14.60 -1.60
N SER A 34 3.10 -14.71 -1.47
CA SER A 34 2.22 -15.31 -2.49
C SER A 34 0.99 -14.46 -2.78
N ASN A 35 0.22 -14.85 -3.80
CA ASN A 35 -1.10 -14.30 -4.13
C ASN A 35 -1.15 -12.77 -4.20
N ILE A 36 -0.11 -12.17 -4.80
CA ILE A 36 0.03 -10.72 -4.94
C ILE A 36 -1.06 -10.19 -5.88
N ASN A 37 -1.88 -9.30 -5.35
CA ASN A 37 -2.85 -8.49 -6.07
C ASN A 37 -2.45 -7.02 -5.98
N SER A 38 -2.57 -6.29 -7.08
CA SER A 38 -2.25 -4.87 -7.14
C SER A 38 -3.31 -4.10 -7.93
N LYS A 39 -3.59 -2.87 -7.51
CA LYS A 39 -4.22 -1.83 -8.33
C LYS A 39 -3.31 -0.60 -8.25
N VAL A 40 -2.73 -0.22 -9.38
CA VAL A 40 -1.88 0.98 -9.52
C VAL A 40 -2.57 1.91 -10.49
N PHE A 41 -2.70 3.20 -10.14
CA PHE A 41 -3.25 4.20 -11.04
C PHE A 41 -2.19 5.06 -11.73
N TRP A 42 -1.21 5.62 -11.01
CA TRP A 42 0.08 6.08 -11.57
C TRP A 42 0.97 6.59 -10.43
N PHE A 43 2.30 6.40 -10.51
CA PHE A 43 3.24 7.00 -9.55
C PHE A 43 3.52 8.49 -9.82
N ALA A 44 3.05 9.03 -10.95
CA ALA A 44 3.52 10.32 -11.47
C ALA A 44 2.57 11.49 -11.23
N ASP A 45 1.25 11.32 -11.20
CA ASP A 45 0.33 12.47 -11.13
C ASP A 45 -0.96 12.26 -10.29
N GLU A 46 -1.41 11.03 -10.01
CA GLU A 46 -2.53 10.76 -9.08
C GLU A 46 -2.26 9.44 -8.32
N GLY A 47 -1.76 9.59 -7.07
CA GLY A 47 -0.83 8.67 -6.41
C GLY A 47 -1.43 7.64 -5.47
N SER A 48 -2.45 6.88 -5.90
CA SER A 48 -2.99 5.76 -5.11
C SER A 48 -2.45 4.39 -5.56
N THR A 49 -1.90 3.63 -4.61
CA THR A 49 -1.41 2.26 -4.82
C THR A 49 -2.03 1.31 -3.82
N TYR A 50 -2.79 0.32 -4.31
CA TYR A 50 -3.33 -0.76 -3.50
C TYR A 50 -2.57 -2.05 -3.77
N LEU A 51 -2.10 -2.70 -2.71
CA LEU A 51 -1.46 -4.01 -2.75
C LEU A 51 -2.09 -4.93 -1.70
N ARG A 52 -2.30 -6.19 -2.08
CA ARG A 52 -2.66 -7.26 -1.15
C ARG A 52 -1.84 -8.49 -1.48
N PHE A 53 -1.28 -9.16 -0.49
CA PHE A 53 -0.50 -10.37 -0.69
C PHE A 53 -0.56 -11.24 0.56
N GLU A 54 -0.17 -12.49 0.42
CA GLU A 54 0.00 -13.39 1.56
C GLU A 54 1.45 -13.35 2.05
N ALA A 55 1.65 -13.34 3.36
CA ALA A 55 2.94 -13.42 4.02
C ALA A 55 2.82 -13.95 5.45
N ASP A 56 3.89 -14.55 5.98
CA ASP A 56 3.99 -14.81 7.42
C ASP A 56 4.33 -13.54 8.21
N ALA A 57 4.14 -13.58 9.53
CA ALA A 57 4.36 -12.43 10.41
C ALA A 57 5.81 -11.91 10.34
N ALA A 58 6.80 -12.81 10.27
CA ALA A 58 8.20 -12.42 10.21
C ALA A 58 8.54 -11.68 8.91
N THR A 59 7.96 -12.14 7.80
CA THR A 59 8.08 -11.52 6.48
C THR A 59 7.37 -10.17 6.48
N PHE A 60 6.17 -10.09 7.05
CA PHE A 60 5.47 -8.81 7.22
C PHE A 60 6.33 -7.80 7.99
N HIS A 61 6.85 -8.17 9.17
CA HIS A 61 7.69 -7.28 9.99
C HIS A 61 8.97 -6.82 9.27
N ALA A 62 9.55 -7.68 8.44
CA ALA A 62 10.70 -7.32 7.61
C ALA A 62 10.36 -6.36 6.46
N LEU A 63 9.09 -6.34 6.02
CA LEU A 63 8.60 -5.49 4.93
C LEU A 63 8.02 -4.16 5.43
N VAL A 64 7.67 -4.03 6.71
CA VAL A 64 7.18 -2.76 7.27
C VAL A 64 8.24 -1.67 7.05
N PRO A 65 7.91 -0.59 6.31
CA PRO A 65 8.86 0.49 6.06
C PRO A 65 9.36 1.11 7.36
N ALA A 66 10.66 1.41 7.41
CA ALA A 66 11.25 2.11 8.54
C ALA A 66 10.54 3.47 8.74
N GLY A 67 10.04 3.72 9.94
CA GLY A 67 9.32 4.94 10.27
C GLY A 67 7.80 4.90 10.05
N LEU A 68 7.23 3.76 9.61
CA LEU A 68 5.78 3.56 9.59
C LEU A 68 5.29 3.14 10.98
N PRO A 69 4.63 4.03 11.76
CA PRO A 69 4.31 3.75 13.15
C PRO A 69 3.19 2.72 13.25
N HIS A 70 3.30 1.84 14.25
CA HIS A 70 2.21 0.97 14.65
C HIS A 70 1.12 1.80 15.36
N VAL A 71 -0.15 1.51 15.07
CA VAL A 71 -1.32 2.14 15.71
C VAL A 71 -2.26 1.07 16.24
N SER A 72 -2.95 1.36 17.33
CA SER A 72 -3.99 0.47 17.86
C SER A 72 -5.26 0.52 17.00
N ASP A 73 -6.07 -0.53 17.07
CA ASP A 73 -7.39 -0.59 16.43
C ASP A 73 -8.28 0.60 16.79
N LEU A 74 -8.20 1.04 18.05
CA LEU A 74 -8.96 2.20 18.53
C LEU A 74 -8.49 3.49 17.86
N GLU A 75 -7.17 3.70 17.77
CA GLU A 75 -6.61 4.86 17.07
C GLU A 75 -6.97 4.86 15.59
N TYR A 76 -6.88 3.71 14.93
CA TYR A 76 -7.27 3.53 13.53
C TYR A 76 -8.77 3.82 13.32
N ALA A 77 -9.64 3.25 14.16
CA ALA A 77 -11.08 3.48 14.09
C ALA A 77 -11.46 4.94 14.35
N ASN A 78 -10.76 5.62 15.27
CA ASN A 78 -10.99 7.03 15.58
C ASN A 78 -10.60 7.95 14.42
N LYS A 79 -9.58 7.60 13.63
CA LYS A 79 -9.20 8.34 12.42
C LYS A 79 -10.25 8.22 11.31
N ARG A 80 -11.11 7.19 11.33
CA ARG A 80 -12.15 6.91 10.31
C ARG A 80 -11.60 6.96 8.89
N TRP A 81 -10.38 6.49 8.70
CA TRP A 81 -9.69 6.68 7.43
C TRP A 81 -10.32 5.84 6.32
N GLN A 82 -10.52 6.49 5.17
CA GLN A 82 -10.88 5.88 3.91
C GLN A 82 -10.05 6.62 2.86
N GLY A 83 -9.37 5.90 1.96
CA GLY A 83 -8.65 6.54 0.87
C GLY A 83 -9.59 7.39 0.01
N ASN A 84 -9.06 8.39 -0.71
CA ASN A 84 -9.92 9.29 -1.49
C ASN A 84 -10.55 8.59 -2.71
N GLU A 85 -9.95 7.50 -3.17
CA GLU A 85 -10.48 6.70 -4.27
C GLU A 85 -11.19 5.43 -3.81
N ALA A 86 -12.16 4.98 -4.62
CA ALA A 86 -12.72 3.65 -4.47
C ALA A 86 -11.63 2.59 -4.73
N GLY A 87 -11.29 1.86 -3.66
CA GLY A 87 -10.43 0.68 -3.75
C GLY A 87 -11.01 -0.39 -4.68
N PRO A 88 -10.18 -1.35 -5.13
CA PRO A 88 -10.67 -2.50 -5.90
C PRO A 88 -11.62 -3.36 -5.06
N ALA A 89 -12.42 -4.22 -5.72
CA ALA A 89 -13.46 -5.04 -5.05
C ALA A 89 -12.93 -5.97 -3.93
N TRP A 90 -11.62 -6.26 -3.95
CA TRP A 90 -10.94 -7.09 -2.96
C TRP A 90 -10.34 -6.30 -1.78
N TRP A 91 -10.46 -4.97 -1.78
CA TRP A 91 -9.95 -4.08 -0.76
C TRP A 91 -10.97 -3.83 0.36
N THR A 92 -10.47 -3.61 1.58
CA THR A 92 -11.26 -3.23 2.74
C THR A 92 -10.48 -2.23 3.60
N TYR A 93 -11.20 -1.35 4.30
CA TYR A 93 -10.66 -0.52 5.38
C TYR A 93 -11.12 -1.00 6.77
N THR A 94 -11.88 -2.10 6.81
CA THR A 94 -12.33 -2.74 8.04
C THR A 94 -11.55 -4.03 8.22
N PHE A 95 -10.74 -4.06 9.27
CA PHE A 95 -9.88 -5.17 9.63
C PHE A 95 -10.35 -5.80 10.96
N PRO A 96 -10.06 -7.10 11.19
CA PRO A 96 -10.42 -7.75 12.43
C PRO A 96 -9.59 -7.22 13.62
N PRO A 97 -10.05 -7.39 14.87
CA PRO A 97 -9.41 -6.82 16.07
C PRO A 97 -8.03 -7.41 16.44
N ASP A 98 -7.57 -8.42 15.70
CA ASP A 98 -6.24 -9.01 15.86
C ASP A 98 -5.29 -8.62 14.72
N ALA A 99 -5.71 -7.68 13.86
CA ALA A 99 -4.86 -7.14 12.82
C ALA A 99 -3.75 -6.26 13.42
N GLU A 100 -2.56 -6.35 12.84
CA GLU A 100 -1.46 -5.46 13.15
C GLU A 100 -1.47 -4.30 12.16
N ILE A 101 -1.76 -3.08 12.65
CA ILE A 101 -2.00 -1.90 11.81
C ILE A 101 -0.82 -0.94 11.94
N HIS A 102 -0.24 -0.57 10.81
CA HIS A 102 0.76 0.48 10.69
C HIS A 102 0.21 1.60 9.80
N LEU A 103 0.19 2.83 10.31
CA LEU A 103 -0.44 3.94 9.62
C LEU A 103 0.33 5.24 9.83
N LEU A 104 0.81 5.82 8.75
CA LEU A 104 1.29 7.21 8.71
C LEU A 104 0.29 8.06 7.94
N THR A 105 -0.11 9.18 8.54
CA THR A 105 -0.91 10.22 7.91
C THR A 105 -0.20 11.54 8.12
N THR A 106 0.23 12.23 7.07
CA THR A 106 0.65 13.63 7.19
C THR A 106 -0.60 14.50 7.12
N GLU A 107 -1.05 15.01 8.27
CA GLU A 107 -2.18 15.94 8.29
C GLU A 107 -1.81 17.21 7.52
N ALA A 108 -2.59 17.56 6.51
CA ALA A 108 -2.49 18.85 5.85
C ALA A 108 -2.83 19.96 6.86
N GLY A 109 -1.85 20.78 7.23
CA GLY A 109 -2.16 22.08 7.82
C GLY A 109 -1.08 22.72 8.68
N GLN A 110 -0.21 23.55 8.09
CA GLN A 110 0.33 24.83 8.64
C GLN A 110 0.98 25.65 7.49
N GLY A 111 0.20 26.03 6.48
CA GLY A 111 0.66 27.01 5.48
C GLY A 111 1.55 26.49 4.34
N LYS A 112 1.72 25.18 4.18
CA LYS A 112 2.24 24.58 2.95
C LYS A 112 1.07 23.98 2.17
N ARG A 113 0.87 24.51 0.96
CA ARG A 113 -0.06 23.93 -0.02
C ARG A 113 0.63 22.70 -0.59
N PHE A 114 -0.11 21.60 -0.67
CA PHE A 114 0.24 20.34 -1.36
C PHE A 114 1.16 19.38 -0.56
N ALA A 115 0.98 18.07 -0.76
CA ALA A 115 1.42 16.91 0.04
C ALA A 115 0.53 16.52 1.25
N SER A 116 -0.62 15.88 0.98
CA SER A 116 -1.20 14.90 1.92
C SER A 116 -0.69 13.52 1.50
N GLU A 117 0.03 12.85 2.39
CA GLU A 117 0.50 11.48 2.18
C GLU A 117 -0.07 10.57 3.24
N MET A 118 -0.55 9.42 2.80
CA MET A 118 -1.03 8.37 3.67
C MET A 118 -0.39 7.05 3.27
N THR A 119 0.14 6.35 4.25
CA THR A 119 0.68 5.00 4.09
C THR A 119 0.03 4.13 5.13
N LEU A 120 -0.73 3.14 4.68
CA LEU A 120 -1.38 2.13 5.49
C LEU A 120 -0.76 0.78 5.15
N MET A 121 -0.32 0.05 6.15
CA MET A 121 0.10 -1.33 6.01
C MET A 121 -0.51 -2.16 7.14
N VAL A 122 -1.21 -3.23 6.80
CA VAL A 122 -1.95 -4.05 7.76
C VAL A 122 -1.65 -5.51 7.55
N TYR A 123 -1.41 -6.23 8.63
CA TYR A 123 -1.31 -7.68 8.63
C TYR A 123 -2.50 -8.30 9.36
N VAL A 124 -3.14 -9.29 8.74
CA VAL A 124 -4.24 -10.08 9.31
C VAL A 124 -3.72 -11.48 9.63
N PRO A 125 -3.38 -11.79 10.90
CA PRO A 125 -2.65 -13.01 11.25
C PRO A 125 -3.38 -14.32 10.90
N ARG A 126 -4.71 -14.35 11.07
CA ARG A 126 -5.51 -15.56 10.81
C ARG A 126 -5.54 -15.97 9.34
N GLU A 127 -5.38 -15.01 8.46
CA GLU A 127 -5.48 -15.20 7.01
C GLU A 127 -4.10 -15.14 6.34
N HIS A 128 -3.05 -14.81 7.10
CA HIS A 128 -1.72 -14.53 6.57
C HIS A 128 -1.73 -13.47 5.47
N LEU A 129 -2.66 -12.50 5.54
CA LEU A 129 -2.85 -11.49 4.51
C LEU A 129 -2.25 -10.16 4.94
N VAL A 130 -1.54 -9.53 4.01
CA VAL A 130 -1.03 -8.17 4.13
C VAL A 130 -1.78 -7.27 3.17
N TYR A 131 -2.19 -6.12 3.66
CA TYR A 131 -2.77 -5.03 2.90
C TYR A 131 -1.80 -3.86 2.94
N TYR A 132 -1.53 -3.25 1.80
CA TYR A 132 -0.75 -2.01 1.71
C TYR A 132 -1.51 -1.02 0.84
N HIS A 133 -1.68 0.19 1.34
CA HIS A 133 -2.24 1.31 0.60
C HIS A 133 -1.38 2.54 0.81
N TYR A 134 -0.89 3.09 -0.30
CA TYR A 134 -0.24 4.38 -0.33
C TYR A 134 -1.11 5.35 -1.12
N GLU A 135 -1.23 6.57 -0.61
CA GLU A 135 -1.91 7.67 -1.25
C GLU A 135 -1.07 8.94 -1.10
N GLY A 136 -0.61 9.50 -2.20
CA GLY A 136 0.16 10.75 -2.26
C GLY A 136 -0.44 11.73 -3.26
N ILE A 137 -0.51 13.01 -2.86
CA ILE A 137 -0.90 14.14 -3.72
C ILE A 137 0.27 15.13 -3.76
N ASP A 138 0.91 15.33 -4.91
CA ASP A 138 1.82 16.47 -5.14
C ASP A 138 1.07 17.80 -5.32
#